data_AF-A0A1X0RQX7-F1
#
_entry.id   AF-A0A1X0RQX7-F1
#
_cell.length_a   1.000
_cell.length_b   1.000
_cell.length_c   1.000
_cell.angle_alpha   90.00
_cell.angle_beta   90.00
_cell.angle_gamma   90.00
#
_symmetry.space_group_name_H-M   'P 1'
#
loop_
_entity.id
_entity.type
_entity.pdbx_description
1 polymer ?
#
loop_
_entity_poly.entity_id
_entity_poly.type
_entity_poly.pdbx_seq_one_letter_code
_entity_poly.pdbx_strand_id
1 'polypeptide(L)'
;RMTKPISSPVQQDLYIGQRVAVDSMGIVGTLKFLGEAEFKEGYWAGIQLDILGSGKNDGSVKGTSESQEQLDHLFGESIRQAPNEAVMKLHQLQLRVEVLEAENRLLKPDGSQPKTDRLETKIMELETEQMNLMTERDKTETHLVQEYQERVRGLNETIDELKRAGLESIELYESSVEMNRVDREALNASLADERRKVALLEAERAELHNAGREAIQTYEATIAEIKKERESLIQEQNAKPLKEKEEEKENEHKRQIASLNRDISELESLIESKVFKEADLEEALDKERKTIKKLQMELQDLK
;
A
#
# COMPACT_ATOMS: atom_id res chain seq x y z
N ARG A 1 -15.20 32.72 -0.05
CA ARG A 1 -15.01 32.40 1.38
C ARG A 1 -13.66 31.69 1.51
N MET A 2 -12.62 32.45 1.87
CA MET A 2 -11.29 31.90 2.18
C MET A 2 -11.31 31.43 3.63
N THR A 3 -11.06 30.15 3.86
CA THR A 3 -10.98 29.55 5.18
C THR A 3 -9.66 29.94 5.84
N LYS A 4 -9.75 30.56 7.02
CA LYS A 4 -8.62 30.89 7.90
C LYS A 4 -7.83 29.62 8.23
N PRO A 5 -6.49 29.68 8.33
CA PRO A 5 -5.70 28.57 8.85
C PRO A 5 -6.03 28.37 10.32
N ILE A 6 -6.30 27.11 10.68
CA ILE A 6 -6.52 26.65 12.03
C ILE A 6 -5.22 26.89 12.81
N SER A 7 -5.36 27.60 13.93
CA SER A 7 -4.32 27.90 14.90
C SER A 7 -3.53 26.65 15.32
N SER A 8 -2.21 26.74 15.25
CA SER A 8 -1.27 25.81 15.86
C SER A 8 -1.52 25.70 17.38
N PRO A 9 -1.65 24.49 17.94
CA PRO A 9 -1.69 24.33 19.38
C PRO A 9 -0.27 24.26 19.92
N VAL A 10 0.06 25.22 20.80
CA VAL A 10 1.08 25.15 21.86
C VAL A 10 2.49 24.79 21.40
N GLN A 11 3.28 25.82 21.09
CA GLN A 11 4.74 25.72 21.12
C GLN A 11 5.14 25.51 22.59
N GLN A 12 5.24 24.25 23.02
CA GLN A 12 5.88 23.93 24.29
C GLN A 12 7.36 24.23 24.13
N ASP A 13 7.91 25.08 25.00
CA ASP A 13 9.34 25.37 25.04
C ASP A 13 10.10 24.08 25.38
N LEU A 14 10.75 23.51 24.37
CA LEU A 14 11.62 22.35 24.55
C LEU A 14 12.94 22.79 25.18
N TYR A 15 13.38 22.09 26.23
CA TYR A 15 14.65 22.37 26.89
C TYR A 15 15.50 21.12 27.09
N ILE A 16 16.83 21.28 27.07
CA ILE A 16 17.77 20.17 27.27
C ILE A 16 17.56 19.55 28.66
N GLY A 17 17.48 18.22 28.71
CA GLY A 17 17.15 17.44 29.90
C GLY A 17 15.66 17.11 30.04
N GLN A 18 14.79 17.69 29.21
CA GLN A 18 13.37 17.37 29.22
C GLN A 18 13.11 15.93 28.73
N ARG A 19 12.12 15.28 29.36
CA ARG A 19 11.56 14.01 28.91
C ARG A 19 10.62 14.24 27.74
N VAL A 20 10.87 13.55 26.63
CA VAL A 20 10.13 13.72 25.37
C VAL A 20 9.71 12.37 24.80
N ALA A 21 8.54 12.34 24.16
CA ALA A 21 8.03 11.21 23.42
C ALA A 21 7.77 11.64 21.98
N VAL A 22 8.13 10.80 21.01
CA VAL A 22 7.86 11.02 19.59
C VAL A 22 6.87 9.96 19.13
N ASP A 23 5.59 10.30 19.20
CA ASP A 23 4.46 9.38 18.98
C ASP A 23 4.55 8.65 17.63
N SER A 24 4.99 9.34 16.57
CA SER A 24 5.12 8.75 15.23
C SER A 24 6.19 7.66 15.13
N MET A 25 7.13 7.62 16.08
CA MET A 25 8.20 6.61 16.12
C MET A 25 8.09 5.70 17.34
N GLY A 26 7.15 5.94 18.25
CA GLY A 26 7.00 5.18 19.49
C GLY A 26 8.23 5.22 20.39
N ILE A 27 9.06 6.26 20.28
CA ILE A 27 10.29 6.41 21.06
C ILE A 27 10.09 7.41 22.20
N VAL A 28 10.63 7.08 23.36
CA VAL A 28 10.64 7.93 24.55
C VAL A 28 12.07 8.07 25.03
N GLY A 29 12.45 9.29 25.41
CA GLY A 29 13.82 9.57 25.83
C GLY A 29 13.99 10.95 26.43
N THR A 30 15.25 11.30 26.67
CA THR A 30 15.65 12.58 27.26
C THR A 30 16.28 13.46 26.19
N LEU A 31 15.81 14.69 26.02
CA LEU A 31 16.38 15.64 25.07
C LEU A 31 17.81 16.01 25.51
N LYS A 32 18.81 15.77 24.66
CA LYS A 32 20.23 16.07 24.90
C LYS A 32 20.79 17.13 23.97
N PHE A 33 20.13 17.36 22.83
CA PHE A 33 20.54 18.38 21.87
C PHE A 33 19.31 19.05 21.25
N LEU A 34 19.37 20.37 21.04
CA LEU A 34 18.37 21.14 20.34
C LEU A 34 19.05 22.31 19.62
N GLY A 35 19.14 22.25 18.29
CA GLY A 35 19.86 23.25 17.51
C GLY A 35 20.10 22.85 16.06
N GLU A 36 20.80 23.68 15.30
CA GLU A 36 21.22 23.33 13.94
C GLU A 36 22.32 22.27 13.97
N ALA A 37 22.32 21.36 12.99
CA ALA A 37 23.31 20.30 12.89
C ALA A 37 24.11 20.38 11.58
N GLU A 38 25.42 20.17 11.65
CA GLU A 38 26.31 20.31 10.49
C GLU A 38 26.02 19.31 9.37
N PHE A 39 25.40 18.18 9.67
CA PHE A 39 25.14 17.13 8.68
C PHE A 39 23.93 17.41 7.79
N LYS A 40 23.01 18.31 8.20
CA LYS A 40 21.83 18.67 7.41
C LYS A 40 21.19 19.95 7.91
N GLU A 41 20.89 20.86 6.98
CA GLU A 41 20.19 22.12 7.27
C GLU A 41 18.86 21.91 8.01
N GLY A 42 18.56 22.83 8.93
CA GLY A 42 17.37 22.81 9.77
C GLY A 42 17.68 22.61 11.26
N TYR A 43 16.63 22.68 12.09
CA TYR A 43 16.71 22.49 13.53
C TYR A 43 16.51 21.02 13.90
N TRP A 44 17.37 20.50 14.77
CA TRP A 44 17.42 19.10 15.16
C TRP A 44 17.26 18.93 16.67
N ALA A 45 16.58 17.86 17.06
CA ALA A 45 16.43 17.43 18.44
C ALA A 45 17.10 16.06 18.62
N GLY A 46 18.19 16.01 19.40
CA GLY A 46 18.87 14.77 19.75
C GLY A 46 18.27 14.18 21.03
N ILE A 47 17.73 12.97 20.97
CA ILE A 47 17.04 12.31 22.08
C ILE A 47 17.84 11.08 22.49
N GLN A 48 18.29 11.05 23.75
CA GLN A 48 18.84 9.84 24.36
C GLN A 48 17.69 8.92 24.74
N LEU A 49 17.61 7.76 24.09
CA LEU A 49 16.58 6.76 24.35
C LEU A 49 16.82 6.05 25.69
N ASP A 50 15.75 5.67 26.36
CA ASP A 50 15.84 4.96 27.65
C ASP A 50 16.41 3.55 27.51
N ILE A 51 16.08 2.89 26.40
CA ILE A 51 16.56 1.55 26.10
C ILE A 51 17.95 1.69 25.47
N LEU A 52 18.98 1.38 26.23
CA LEU A 52 20.36 1.34 25.74
C LEU A 52 20.45 0.42 24.51
N GLY A 53 21.10 0.90 23.45
CA GLY A 53 21.27 0.16 22.19
C GLY A 53 20.09 0.24 21.20
N SER A 54 18.97 0.87 21.55
CA SER A 54 17.83 1.07 20.62
C SER A 54 17.99 2.25 19.65
N GLY A 55 19.03 3.07 19.85
CA GLY A 55 19.32 4.25 19.04
C GLY A 55 20.02 3.91 17.73
N LYS A 56 19.88 4.79 16.72
CA LYS A 56 20.62 4.68 15.45
C LYS A 56 22.04 5.25 15.53
N ASN A 57 22.29 6.12 16.49
CA ASN A 57 23.57 6.77 16.74
C ASN A 57 23.80 6.92 18.25
N ASP A 58 25.06 7.09 18.65
CA ASP A 58 25.50 7.30 20.04
C ASP A 58 25.61 8.79 20.42
N GLY A 59 25.19 9.69 19.50
CA GLY A 59 25.29 11.13 19.65
C GLY A 59 26.57 11.74 19.06
N SER A 60 27.51 10.94 18.55
CA SER A 60 28.71 11.46 17.91
C SER A 60 28.47 11.93 16.47
N VAL A 61 29.04 13.08 16.12
CA VAL A 61 29.10 13.59 14.74
C VAL A 61 30.57 13.92 14.47
N LYS A 62 31.19 13.24 13.50
CA LYS A 62 32.63 13.33 13.14
C LYS A 62 33.64 12.86 14.22
N GLY A 63 33.28 11.85 15.02
CA GLY A 63 34.28 11.04 15.77
C GLY A 63 34.85 11.67 17.05
N THR A 64 34.24 12.72 17.58
CA THR A 64 34.55 13.23 18.93
C THR A 64 33.54 12.66 19.93
N SER A 65 33.88 11.50 20.49
CA SER A 65 33.26 11.00 21.72
C SER A 65 34.17 11.38 22.89
N GLU A 66 33.72 12.32 23.73
CA GLU A 66 34.43 12.79 24.94
C GLU A 66 34.76 11.66 25.94
N SER A 67 34.25 10.44 25.72
CA SER A 67 34.44 9.27 26.57
C SER A 67 35.63 8.38 26.20
N GLN A 68 36.16 8.46 24.97
CA GLN A 68 37.27 7.59 24.54
C GLN A 68 38.64 8.13 25.01
N GLU A 69 38.83 9.46 25.03
CA GLU A 69 40.06 10.11 25.54
C GLU A 69 40.27 9.87 27.04
N GLN A 70 39.20 9.79 27.83
CA GLN A 70 39.29 9.52 29.27
C GLN A 70 39.71 8.08 29.59
N LEU A 71 39.44 7.11 28.70
CA LEU A 71 39.81 5.71 28.91
C LEU A 71 41.27 5.43 28.56
N ASP A 72 41.81 6.04 27.50
CA ASP A 72 43.23 5.90 27.14
C ASP A 72 44.16 6.58 28.16
N HIS A 73 43.72 7.69 28.77
CA HIS A 73 44.47 8.37 29.83
C HIS A 73 44.48 7.59 31.16
N LEU A 74 43.42 6.84 31.48
CA LEU A 74 43.29 6.12 32.76
C LEU A 74 44.12 4.83 32.84
N PHE A 75 44.31 4.14 31.71
CA PHE A 75 45.01 2.84 31.67
C PHE A 75 46.42 2.91 31.06
N GLY A 76 46.73 3.96 30.28
CA GLY A 76 48.00 4.09 29.57
C GLY A 76 49.20 4.57 30.41
N GLU A 77 48.95 5.28 31.51
CA GLU A 77 49.99 5.94 32.32
C GLU A 77 50.56 5.07 33.45
N SER A 78 49.75 4.21 34.09
CA SER A 78 50.21 3.46 35.28
C SER A 78 51.23 2.35 34.99
N ILE A 79 51.37 1.89 33.74
CA ILE A 79 52.27 0.77 33.39
C ILE A 79 53.69 1.24 33.03
N ARG A 80 53.91 2.54 32.75
CA ARG A 80 55.18 3.01 32.14
C ARG A 80 56.13 3.81 33.03
N GLN A 81 55.75 4.17 34.25
CA GLN A 81 56.60 5.05 35.07
C GLN A 81 56.64 4.65 36.54
N ALA A 82 57.49 3.68 36.85
CA ALA A 82 58.26 3.73 38.09
C ALA A 82 59.66 3.18 37.79
N PRO A 83 60.70 4.02 37.63
CA PRO A 83 62.07 3.52 37.67
C PRO A 83 62.27 2.92 39.06
N ASN A 84 62.34 1.59 39.10
CA ASN A 84 62.27 0.79 40.30
C ASN A 84 63.33 1.29 41.30
N GLU A 85 62.92 2.03 42.34
CA GLU A 85 63.82 2.65 43.33
C GLU A 85 64.75 1.59 43.96
N ALA A 86 64.27 0.35 44.04
CA ALA A 86 65.01 -0.83 44.43
C ALA A 86 66.21 -1.13 43.50
N VAL A 87 66.07 -0.96 42.18
CA VAL A 87 67.14 -1.18 41.19
C VAL A 87 68.22 -0.10 41.30
N MET A 88 67.82 1.15 41.53
CA MET A 88 68.77 2.25 41.77
C MET A 88 69.53 2.07 43.09
N LYS A 89 68.84 1.64 44.17
CA LYS A 89 69.47 1.28 45.45
C LYS A 89 70.41 0.08 45.33
N LEU A 90 70.04 -0.94 44.55
CA LEU A 90 70.89 -2.12 44.30
C LEU A 90 72.19 -1.74 43.60
N HIS A 91 72.10 -0.92 42.55
CA HIS A 91 73.28 -0.44 41.82
C HIS A 91 74.19 0.43 42.70
N GLN A 92 73.60 1.29 43.54
CA GLN A 92 74.33 2.15 44.45
C GLN A 92 75.04 1.35 45.57
N LEU A 93 74.41 0.28 46.07
CA LEU A 93 75.03 -0.65 47.01
C LEU A 93 76.15 -1.48 46.36
N GLN A 94 75.98 -1.92 45.10
CA GLN A 94 77.02 -2.64 44.36
C GLN A 94 78.28 -1.79 44.17
N LEU A 95 78.13 -0.53 43.77
CA LEU A 95 79.25 0.41 43.67
C LEU A 95 79.93 0.64 45.04
N ARG A 96 79.15 0.64 46.13
CA ARG A 96 79.69 0.83 47.47
C ARG A 96 80.48 -0.40 47.94
N VAL A 97 80.04 -1.61 47.61
CA VAL A 97 80.75 -2.86 47.91
C VAL A 97 82.08 -2.92 47.15
N GLU A 98 82.09 -2.59 45.86
CA GLU A 98 83.33 -2.57 45.06
C GLU A 98 84.38 -1.59 45.62
N VAL A 99 83.94 -0.41 46.08
CA VAL A 99 84.83 0.58 46.71
C VAL A 99 85.39 0.06 48.03
N LEU A 100 84.56 -0.56 48.88
CA LEU A 100 85.00 -1.10 50.17
C LEU A 100 85.93 -2.32 50.01
N GLU A 101 85.72 -3.16 48.99
CA GLU A 101 86.62 -4.25 48.63
C GLU A 101 87.96 -3.77 48.07
N ALA A 102 87.97 -2.64 47.38
CA ALA A 102 89.20 -1.99 46.91
C ALA A 102 89.98 -1.34 48.07
N GLU A 103 89.28 -0.68 49.01
CA GLU A 103 89.88 -0.12 50.23
C GLU A 103 90.46 -1.22 51.13
N ASN A 104 89.76 -2.36 51.28
CA ASN A 104 90.27 -3.50 52.06
C ASN A 104 91.52 -4.15 51.45
N ARG A 105 91.71 -4.07 50.12
CA ARG A 105 92.93 -4.56 49.46
C ARG A 105 94.17 -3.70 49.74
N LEU A 106 94.01 -2.46 50.21
CA LEU A 106 95.09 -1.49 50.46
C LEU A 106 95.58 -1.46 51.92
N LEU A 107 94.87 -2.12 52.84
CA LEU A 107 95.27 -2.20 54.25
C LEU A 107 96.13 -3.47 54.49
N LYS A 108 97.43 -3.28 54.75
CA LYS A 108 98.27 -4.36 55.28
C LYS A 108 97.80 -4.76 56.69
N PRO A 109 97.83 -6.05 57.06
CA PRO A 109 97.29 -6.50 58.33
C PRO A 109 98.27 -6.17 59.45
N ASP A 110 97.98 -5.12 60.22
CA ASP A 110 98.59 -4.96 61.54
C ASP A 110 97.67 -5.60 62.58
N GLY A 111 98.25 -6.48 63.38
CA GLY A 111 97.55 -7.43 64.23
C GLY A 111 96.64 -6.75 65.26
N SER A 112 95.33 -6.83 65.04
CA SER A 112 94.35 -6.64 66.10
C SER A 112 93.06 -7.44 65.80
N GLN A 113 92.97 -8.62 66.41
CA GLN A 113 91.83 -9.54 66.32
C GLN A 113 90.44 -8.96 66.75
N PRO A 114 90.27 -7.91 67.60
CA PRO A 114 88.91 -7.53 68.05
C PRO A 114 88.09 -6.71 67.04
N LYS A 115 88.66 -6.25 65.91
CA LYS A 115 87.89 -5.57 64.84
C LYS A 115 87.31 -6.55 63.82
N THR A 116 87.98 -7.69 63.61
CA THR A 116 87.56 -8.75 62.68
C THR A 116 86.28 -9.42 63.16
N ASP A 117 86.20 -9.80 64.44
CA ASP A 117 85.01 -10.45 65.04
C ASP A 117 83.76 -9.54 64.97
N ARG A 118 83.94 -8.23 65.16
CA ARG A 118 82.84 -7.24 65.04
C ARG A 118 82.34 -7.09 63.60
N LEU A 119 83.25 -7.15 62.62
CA LEU A 119 82.88 -7.09 61.20
C LEU A 119 82.20 -8.39 60.76
N GLU A 120 82.70 -9.54 61.21
CA GLU A 120 82.09 -10.85 60.97
C GLU A 120 80.66 -10.93 61.53
N THR A 121 80.45 -10.45 62.77
CA THR A 121 79.10 -10.36 63.36
C THR A 121 78.17 -9.47 62.53
N LYS A 122 78.68 -8.33 62.03
CA LYS A 122 77.89 -7.40 61.21
C LYS A 122 77.55 -7.96 59.83
N ILE A 123 78.46 -8.72 59.22
CA ILE A 123 78.23 -9.45 57.97
C ILE A 123 77.10 -10.47 58.17
N MET A 124 77.16 -11.26 59.23
CA MET A 124 76.15 -12.27 59.53
C MET A 124 74.76 -11.67 59.78
N GLU A 125 74.68 -10.52 60.47
CA GLU A 125 73.43 -9.75 60.64
C GLU A 125 72.87 -9.26 59.30
N LEU A 126 73.72 -8.69 58.43
CA LEU A 126 73.31 -8.17 57.12
C LEU A 126 72.88 -9.30 56.16
N GLU A 127 73.52 -10.46 56.20
CA GLU A 127 73.13 -11.65 55.45
C GLU A 127 71.76 -12.17 55.91
N THR A 128 71.51 -12.17 57.22
CA THR A 128 70.21 -12.56 57.79
C THR A 128 69.11 -11.56 57.39
N GLU A 129 69.39 -10.26 57.42
CA GLU A 129 68.46 -9.21 57.00
C GLU A 129 68.15 -9.27 55.50
N GLN A 130 69.17 -9.48 54.66
CA GLN A 130 69.02 -9.74 53.22
C GLN A 130 68.11 -10.95 52.95
N MET A 131 68.33 -12.06 53.66
CA MET A 131 67.55 -13.28 53.49
C MET A 131 66.09 -13.09 53.92
N ASN A 132 65.85 -12.34 54.99
CA ASN A 132 64.50 -11.98 55.43
C ASN A 132 63.79 -11.08 54.41
N LEU A 133 64.47 -10.05 53.89
CA LEU A 133 63.92 -9.17 52.85
C LEU A 133 63.61 -9.92 51.56
N MET A 134 64.46 -10.85 51.15
CA MET A 134 64.24 -11.69 49.97
C MET A 134 63.03 -12.60 50.17
N THR A 135 62.91 -13.22 51.34
CA THR A 135 61.77 -14.08 51.69
C THR A 135 60.46 -13.29 51.70
N GLU A 136 60.48 -12.07 52.24
CA GLU A 136 59.28 -11.24 52.28
C GLU A 136 58.89 -10.72 50.89
N ARG A 137 59.88 -10.37 50.06
CA ARG A 137 59.66 -10.03 48.64
C ARG A 137 59.00 -11.19 47.91
N ASP A 138 59.53 -12.40 48.03
CA ASP A 138 59.01 -13.58 47.34
C ASP A 138 57.57 -13.92 47.78
N LYS A 139 57.24 -13.74 49.07
CA LYS A 139 55.85 -13.86 49.55
C LYS A 139 54.94 -12.81 48.93
N THR A 140 55.36 -11.54 48.88
CA THR A 140 54.54 -10.47 48.28
C THR A 140 54.31 -10.70 46.79
N GLU A 141 55.32 -11.14 46.06
CA GLU A 141 55.22 -11.48 44.64
C GLU A 141 54.29 -12.68 44.42
N THR A 142 54.41 -13.70 45.27
CA THR A 142 53.53 -14.88 45.23
C THR A 142 52.07 -14.50 45.47
N HIS A 143 51.80 -13.65 46.47
CA HIS A 143 50.44 -13.18 46.77
C HIS A 143 49.87 -12.35 45.62
N LEU A 144 50.68 -11.47 45.01
CA LEU A 144 50.25 -10.66 43.88
C LEU A 144 49.93 -11.53 42.65
N VAL A 145 50.75 -12.54 42.36
CA VAL A 145 50.49 -13.50 41.28
C VAL A 145 49.18 -14.26 41.53
N GLN A 146 48.92 -14.70 42.76
CA GLN A 146 47.66 -15.36 43.12
C GLN A 146 46.46 -14.44 42.90
N GLU A 147 46.54 -13.19 43.34
CA GLU A 147 45.47 -12.20 43.15
C GLU A 147 45.16 -11.97 41.65
N TYR A 148 46.20 -11.82 40.82
CA TYR A 148 46.01 -11.71 39.37
C TYR A 148 45.42 -12.97 38.76
N GLN A 149 45.83 -14.16 39.20
CA GLN A 149 45.27 -15.43 38.72
C GLN A 149 43.78 -15.54 39.06
N GLU A 150 43.38 -15.17 40.28
CA GLU A 150 41.97 -15.17 40.68
C GLU A 150 41.15 -14.15 39.90
N ARG A 151 41.70 -12.96 39.66
CA ARG A 151 41.05 -11.92 38.85
C ARG A 151 40.87 -12.36 37.40
N VAL A 152 41.89 -12.98 36.80
CA VAL A 152 41.81 -13.54 35.43
C VAL A 152 40.77 -14.65 35.35
N ARG A 153 40.72 -15.54 36.36
CA ARG A 153 39.68 -16.58 36.44
C ARG A 153 38.28 -15.97 36.49
N GLY A 154 38.03 -15.00 37.37
CA GLY A 154 36.72 -14.34 37.48
C GLY A 154 36.33 -13.62 36.19
N LEU A 155 37.28 -12.93 35.53
CA LEU A 155 37.02 -12.31 34.23
C LEU A 155 36.62 -13.35 33.17
N ASN A 156 37.31 -14.49 33.09
CA ASN A 156 36.95 -15.55 32.15
C ASN A 156 35.55 -16.11 32.42
N GLU A 157 35.17 -16.30 33.67
CA GLU A 157 33.82 -16.73 34.05
C GLU A 157 32.76 -15.73 33.58
N THR A 158 32.97 -14.42 33.80
CA THR A 158 32.04 -13.39 33.32
C THR A 158 31.94 -13.34 31.79
N ILE A 159 33.05 -13.57 31.08
CA ILE A 159 33.06 -13.65 29.62
C ILE A 159 32.23 -14.84 29.14
N ASP A 160 32.34 -15.99 29.79
CA ASP A 160 31.61 -17.18 29.39
C ASP A 160 30.12 -17.09 29.72
N GLU A 161 29.75 -16.42 30.81
CA GLU A 161 28.36 -16.06 31.11
C GLU A 161 27.78 -15.10 30.06
N LEU A 162 28.51 -14.05 29.69
CA LEU A 162 28.08 -13.10 28.66
C LEU A 162 27.92 -13.76 27.29
N LYS A 163 28.84 -14.65 26.90
CA LYS A 163 28.73 -15.42 25.65
C LYS A 163 27.47 -16.28 25.66
N ARG A 164 27.19 -16.97 26.77
CA ARG A 164 26.02 -17.83 26.91
C ARG A 164 24.73 -17.03 26.79
N ALA A 165 24.61 -15.94 27.55
CA ALA A 165 23.44 -15.06 27.49
C ALA A 165 23.26 -14.43 26.09
N GLY A 166 24.36 -14.06 25.43
CA GLY A 166 24.33 -13.56 24.06
C GLY A 166 23.83 -14.59 23.06
N LEU A 167 24.28 -15.84 23.16
CA LEU A 167 23.82 -16.94 22.30
C LEU A 167 22.34 -17.25 22.53
N GLU A 168 21.89 -17.34 23.79
CA GLU A 168 20.48 -17.54 24.12
C GLU A 168 19.60 -16.42 23.57
N SER A 169 20.06 -15.16 23.67
CA SER A 169 19.34 -14.03 23.10
C SER A 169 19.23 -14.12 21.58
N ILE A 170 20.31 -14.53 20.89
CA ILE A 170 20.30 -14.69 19.43
C ILE A 170 19.33 -15.79 19.02
N GLU A 171 19.37 -16.95 19.70
CA GLU A 171 18.49 -18.08 19.41
C GLU A 171 17.00 -17.73 19.59
N LEU A 172 16.66 -16.95 20.63
CA LEU A 172 15.31 -16.45 20.84
C LEU A 172 14.86 -15.49 19.74
N TYR A 173 15.74 -14.58 19.31
CA TYR A 173 15.45 -13.67 18.20
C TYR A 173 15.26 -14.41 16.88
N GLU A 174 16.14 -15.37 16.57
CA GLU A 174 16.04 -16.20 15.37
C GLU A 174 14.73 -17.01 15.36
N SER A 175 14.39 -17.64 16.48
CA SER A 175 13.13 -18.37 16.64
C SER A 175 11.91 -17.47 16.44
N SER A 176 11.94 -16.24 16.99
CA SER A 176 10.86 -15.27 16.81
C SER A 176 10.73 -14.79 15.37
N VAL A 177 11.85 -14.52 14.69
CA VAL A 177 11.87 -14.13 13.28
C VAL A 177 11.30 -15.25 12.41
N GLU A 178 11.70 -16.50 12.66
CA GLU A 178 11.21 -17.65 11.90
C GLU A 178 9.72 -17.89 12.12
N MET A 179 9.22 -17.76 13.36
CA MET A 179 7.79 -17.85 13.64
C MET A 179 7.00 -16.77 12.90
N ASN A 180 7.46 -15.52 12.96
CA ASN A 180 6.84 -14.41 12.23
C ASN A 180 6.89 -14.62 10.71
N ARG A 181 7.96 -15.24 10.18
CA ARG A 181 8.08 -15.59 8.75
C ARG A 181 6.98 -16.57 8.35
N VAL A 182 6.80 -17.65 9.12
CA VAL A 182 5.78 -18.67 8.87
C VAL A 182 4.37 -18.07 8.97
N ASP A 183 4.10 -17.27 10.00
CA ASP A 183 2.79 -16.60 10.16
C ASP A 183 2.48 -15.69 8.98
N ARG A 184 3.48 -14.94 8.49
CA ARG A 184 3.33 -14.06 7.34
C ARG A 184 3.07 -14.84 6.05
N GLU A 185 3.71 -15.99 5.87
CA GLU A 185 3.47 -16.88 4.74
C GLU A 185 2.06 -17.48 4.77
N ALA A 186 1.59 -17.93 5.94
CA ALA A 186 0.23 -18.42 6.12
C ALA A 186 -0.82 -17.33 5.84
N LEU A 187 -0.59 -16.11 6.34
CA LEU A 187 -1.48 -14.97 6.08
C LEU A 187 -1.52 -14.60 4.59
N ASN A 188 -0.37 -14.61 3.93
CA ASN A 188 -0.29 -14.33 2.49
C ASN A 188 -1.02 -15.40 1.65
N ALA A 189 -0.93 -16.67 2.03
CA ALA A 189 -1.66 -17.75 1.39
C ALA A 189 -3.19 -17.56 1.55
N SER A 190 -3.65 -17.29 2.78
CA SER A 190 -5.07 -17.02 3.04
C SER A 190 -5.58 -15.78 2.29
N LEU A 191 -4.78 -14.71 2.24
CA LEU A 191 -5.11 -13.52 1.46
C LEU A 191 -5.21 -13.81 -0.04
N ALA A 192 -4.34 -14.67 -0.57
CA ALA A 192 -4.40 -15.08 -1.98
C ALA A 192 -5.68 -15.86 -2.29
N ASP A 193 -6.12 -16.74 -1.39
CA ASP A 193 -7.37 -17.48 -1.54
C ASP A 193 -8.60 -16.55 -1.47
N GLU A 194 -8.62 -15.60 -0.54
CA GLU A 194 -9.74 -14.65 -0.45
C GLU A 194 -9.79 -13.75 -1.69
N ARG A 195 -8.64 -13.32 -2.22
CA ARG A 195 -8.56 -12.58 -3.49
C ARG A 195 -9.13 -13.38 -4.67
N ARG A 196 -8.85 -14.68 -4.75
CA ARG A 196 -9.43 -15.57 -5.78
C ARG A 196 -10.94 -15.65 -5.64
N LYS A 197 -11.45 -15.78 -4.41
CA LYS A 197 -12.88 -15.83 -4.14
C LYS A 197 -13.58 -14.53 -4.54
N VAL A 198 -13.00 -13.38 -4.20
CA VAL A 198 -13.52 -12.07 -4.64
C VAL A 198 -13.56 -11.98 -6.16
N ALA A 199 -12.50 -12.39 -6.85
CA ALA A 199 -12.47 -12.36 -8.32
C ALA A 199 -13.56 -13.26 -8.95
N LEU A 200 -13.83 -14.43 -8.37
CA LEU A 200 -14.91 -15.31 -8.83
C LEU A 200 -16.29 -14.67 -8.61
N LEU A 201 -16.54 -14.09 -7.44
CA LEU A 201 -17.80 -13.41 -7.13
C LEU A 201 -18.02 -12.17 -8.01
N GLU A 202 -16.96 -11.43 -8.34
CA GLU A 202 -17.03 -10.29 -9.26
C GLU A 202 -17.38 -10.74 -10.68
N ALA A 203 -16.81 -11.85 -11.14
CA ALA A 203 -17.15 -12.45 -12.44
C ALA A 203 -18.61 -12.91 -12.47
N GLU A 204 -19.07 -13.66 -11.46
CA GLU A 204 -20.47 -14.11 -11.36
C GLU A 204 -21.44 -12.92 -11.32
N ARG A 205 -21.12 -11.87 -10.55
CA ARG A 205 -21.91 -10.64 -10.51
C ARG A 205 -21.99 -9.97 -11.87
N ALA A 206 -20.90 -9.94 -12.64
CA ALA A 206 -20.88 -9.36 -13.98
C ALA A 206 -21.74 -10.18 -14.96
N GLU A 207 -21.67 -11.50 -14.88
CA GLU A 207 -22.51 -12.41 -15.67
C GLU A 207 -24.00 -12.22 -15.36
N LEU A 208 -24.39 -12.22 -14.08
CA LEU A 208 -25.77 -11.98 -13.65
C LEU A 208 -26.27 -10.60 -14.10
N HIS A 209 -25.44 -9.57 -14.03
CA HIS A 209 -25.79 -8.24 -14.50
C HIS A 209 -26.01 -8.22 -16.02
N ASN A 210 -25.17 -8.92 -16.79
CA ASN A 210 -25.35 -9.05 -18.25
C ASN A 210 -26.64 -9.80 -18.58
N ALA A 211 -26.87 -10.96 -17.96
CA ALA A 211 -28.09 -11.75 -18.15
C ALA A 211 -29.34 -10.93 -17.79
N GLY A 212 -29.30 -10.15 -16.70
CA GLY A 212 -30.39 -9.25 -16.32
C GLY A 212 -30.65 -8.16 -17.37
N ARG A 213 -29.59 -7.57 -17.96
CA ARG A 213 -29.74 -6.60 -19.06
C ARG A 213 -30.34 -7.22 -20.31
N GLU A 214 -29.88 -8.41 -20.71
CA GLU A 214 -30.42 -9.13 -21.86
C GLU A 214 -31.90 -9.50 -21.65
N ALA A 215 -32.27 -9.95 -20.45
CA ALA A 215 -33.66 -10.22 -20.11
C ALA A 215 -34.53 -8.96 -20.20
N ILE A 216 -34.05 -7.81 -19.70
CA ILE A 216 -34.77 -6.53 -19.83
C ILE A 216 -34.93 -6.15 -21.30
N GLN A 217 -33.88 -6.25 -22.10
CA GLN A 217 -33.94 -5.93 -23.53
C GLN A 217 -34.94 -6.82 -24.30
N THR A 218 -34.98 -8.11 -23.98
CA THR A 218 -35.94 -9.02 -24.61
C THR A 218 -37.37 -8.67 -24.19
N TYR A 219 -37.63 -8.39 -22.90
CA TYR A 219 -38.95 -7.92 -22.46
C TYR A 219 -39.37 -6.60 -23.09
N GLU A 220 -38.47 -5.63 -23.19
CA GLU A 220 -38.73 -4.35 -23.84
C GLU A 220 -39.08 -4.53 -25.32
N ALA A 221 -38.36 -5.40 -26.04
CA ALA A 221 -38.65 -5.74 -27.43
C ALA A 221 -40.03 -6.40 -27.57
N THR A 222 -40.35 -7.38 -26.74
CA THR A 222 -41.67 -8.03 -26.75
C THR A 222 -42.80 -7.04 -26.44
N ILE A 223 -42.60 -6.15 -25.46
CA ILE A 223 -43.59 -5.09 -25.14
C ILE A 223 -43.78 -4.16 -26.34
N ALA A 224 -42.70 -3.78 -27.03
CA ALA A 224 -42.78 -2.93 -28.22
C ALA A 224 -43.55 -3.62 -29.35
N GLU A 225 -43.33 -4.92 -29.55
CA GLU A 225 -44.02 -5.71 -30.56
C GLU A 225 -45.53 -5.85 -30.25
N ILE A 226 -45.88 -6.19 -29.01
CA ILE A 226 -47.28 -6.24 -28.56
C ILE A 226 -47.96 -4.87 -28.72
N LYS A 227 -47.25 -3.76 -28.41
CA LYS A 227 -47.80 -2.41 -28.62
C LYS A 227 -48.08 -2.14 -30.10
N LYS A 228 -47.15 -2.51 -30.99
CA LYS A 228 -47.31 -2.35 -32.44
C LYS A 228 -48.47 -3.19 -32.99
N GLU A 229 -48.59 -4.45 -32.55
CA GLU A 229 -49.72 -5.31 -32.92
C GLU A 229 -51.05 -4.71 -32.45
N ARG A 230 -51.12 -4.23 -31.21
CA ARG A 230 -52.31 -3.60 -30.66
C ARG A 230 -52.71 -2.35 -31.44
N GLU A 231 -51.75 -1.50 -31.81
CA GLU A 231 -52.00 -0.30 -32.63
C GLU A 231 -52.56 -0.68 -34.01
N SER A 232 -52.00 -1.72 -34.62
CA SER A 232 -52.45 -2.22 -35.93
C SER A 232 -53.89 -2.75 -35.85
N LEU A 233 -54.21 -3.50 -34.79
CA LEU A 233 -55.55 -4.03 -34.55
C LEU A 233 -56.59 -2.91 -34.32
N ILE A 234 -56.21 -1.85 -33.60
CA ILE A 234 -57.07 -0.68 -33.38
C ILE A 234 -57.34 0.04 -34.72
N GLN A 235 -56.31 0.22 -35.56
CA GLN A 235 -56.48 0.80 -36.88
C GLN A 235 -57.42 -0.03 -37.75
N GLU A 236 -57.27 -1.36 -37.75
CA GLU A 236 -58.13 -2.27 -38.48
C GLU A 236 -59.59 -2.20 -37.98
N GLN A 237 -59.81 -2.26 -36.67
CA GLN A 237 -61.15 -2.13 -36.08
C GLN A 237 -61.83 -0.80 -36.43
N ASN A 238 -61.08 0.29 -36.50
CA ASN A 238 -61.63 1.60 -36.88
C ASN A 238 -61.91 1.70 -38.39
N ALA A 239 -61.10 1.07 -39.24
CA ALA A 239 -61.25 1.11 -40.69
C ALA A 239 -62.35 0.17 -41.22
N LYS A 240 -62.57 -0.97 -40.56
CA LYS A 240 -63.55 -1.98 -40.97
C LYS A 240 -64.97 -1.44 -41.17
N PRO A 241 -65.60 -0.71 -40.22
CA PRO A 241 -66.96 -0.21 -40.40
C PRO A 241 -67.07 0.87 -41.48
N LEU A 242 -65.99 1.60 -41.75
CA LEU A 242 -65.94 2.57 -42.85
C LEU A 242 -65.96 1.86 -44.20
N LYS A 243 -65.16 0.80 -44.35
CA LYS A 243 -65.13 -0.03 -45.57
C LYS A 243 -66.48 -0.72 -45.82
N GLU A 244 -67.09 -1.29 -44.78
CA GLU A 244 -68.41 -1.94 -44.90
C GLU A 244 -69.49 -0.94 -45.33
N LYS A 245 -69.50 0.28 -44.77
CA LYS A 245 -70.42 1.34 -45.20
C LYS A 245 -70.18 1.82 -46.63
N GLU A 246 -68.92 1.89 -47.04
CA GLU A 246 -68.55 2.27 -48.40
C GLU A 246 -69.03 1.21 -49.41
N GLU A 247 -68.82 -0.07 -49.11
CA GLU A 247 -69.30 -1.20 -49.92
C GLU A 247 -70.83 -1.25 -49.98
N GLU A 248 -71.53 -1.00 -48.87
CA GLU A 248 -72.99 -0.95 -48.83
C GLU A 248 -73.53 0.17 -49.75
N LYS A 249 -72.94 1.37 -49.69
CA LYS A 249 -73.29 2.47 -50.59
C LYS A 249 -72.98 2.16 -52.05
N GLU A 250 -71.83 1.54 -52.33
CA GLU A 250 -71.47 1.15 -53.69
C GLU A 250 -72.49 0.16 -54.26
N ASN A 251 -72.91 -0.82 -53.45
CA ASN A 251 -73.93 -1.79 -53.83
C ASN A 251 -75.31 -1.14 -54.02
N GLU A 252 -75.66 -0.15 -53.20
CA GLU A 252 -76.88 0.63 -53.37
C GLU A 252 -76.88 1.42 -54.69
N HIS A 253 -75.78 2.12 -55.00
CA HIS A 253 -75.62 2.82 -56.27
C HIS A 253 -75.68 1.85 -57.46
N LYS A 254 -75.06 0.67 -57.37
CA LYS A 254 -75.16 -0.36 -58.42
C LYS A 254 -76.60 -0.81 -58.66
N ARG A 255 -77.39 -1.00 -57.59
CA ARG A 255 -78.82 -1.33 -57.70
C ARG A 255 -79.62 -0.20 -58.33
N GLN A 256 -79.35 1.05 -57.95
CA GLN A 256 -80.00 2.23 -58.53
C GLN A 256 -79.69 2.36 -60.02
N ILE A 257 -78.42 2.25 -60.42
CA ILE A 257 -78.00 2.25 -61.83
C ILE A 257 -78.69 1.13 -62.59
N ALA A 258 -78.76 -0.08 -62.03
CA ALA A 258 -79.45 -1.20 -62.67
C ALA A 258 -80.96 -0.94 -62.85
N SER A 259 -81.60 -0.26 -61.90
CA SER A 259 -83.01 0.15 -62.02
C SER A 259 -83.18 1.19 -63.12
N LEU A 260 -82.39 2.26 -63.09
CA LEU A 260 -82.45 3.32 -64.10
C LEU A 260 -82.19 2.78 -65.51
N ASN A 261 -81.26 1.83 -65.66
CA ASN A 261 -81.01 1.19 -66.94
C ASN A 261 -82.22 0.38 -67.44
N ARG A 262 -82.99 -0.27 -66.54
CA ARG A 262 -84.24 -0.93 -66.93
C ARG A 262 -85.28 0.09 -67.39
N ASP A 263 -85.46 1.15 -66.62
CA ASP A 263 -86.40 2.23 -66.96
C ASP A 263 -86.04 2.88 -68.32
N ILE A 264 -84.74 3.09 -68.57
CA ILE A 264 -84.25 3.56 -69.88
C ILE A 264 -84.64 2.58 -70.99
N SER A 265 -84.38 1.27 -70.82
CA SER A 265 -84.76 0.28 -71.83
C SER A 265 -86.27 0.18 -72.06
N GLU A 266 -87.10 0.36 -71.02
CA GLU A 266 -88.56 0.43 -71.17
C GLU A 266 -88.99 1.68 -71.95
N LEU A 267 -88.41 2.84 -71.65
CA LEU A 267 -88.65 4.07 -72.39
C LEU A 267 -88.19 3.98 -73.84
N GLU A 268 -87.04 3.36 -74.10
CA GLU A 268 -86.53 3.09 -75.45
C GLU A 268 -87.53 2.24 -76.23
N SER A 269 -88.03 1.13 -75.66
CA SER A 269 -89.04 0.29 -76.30
C SER A 269 -90.36 1.02 -76.58
N LEU A 270 -90.80 1.89 -75.65
CA LEU A 270 -91.98 2.73 -75.85
C LEU A 270 -91.78 3.76 -76.97
N ILE A 271 -90.59 4.38 -77.04
CA ILE A 271 -90.24 5.33 -78.10
C ILE A 271 -90.23 4.60 -79.44
N GLU A 272 -89.55 3.46 -79.54
CA GLU A 272 -89.55 2.63 -80.76
C GLU A 272 -90.97 2.31 -81.21
N SER A 273 -91.83 1.83 -80.30
CA SER A 273 -93.24 1.55 -80.60
C SER A 273 -94.00 2.77 -81.12
N LYS A 274 -93.76 3.96 -80.54
CA LYS A 274 -94.38 5.20 -81.01
C LYS A 274 -93.87 5.61 -82.38
N VAL A 275 -92.56 5.50 -82.63
CA VAL A 275 -91.95 5.80 -83.93
C VAL A 275 -92.53 4.88 -85.01
N PHE A 276 -92.70 3.57 -84.73
CA PHE A 276 -93.35 2.66 -85.67
C PHE A 276 -94.79 3.06 -85.99
N LYS A 277 -95.60 3.39 -84.95
CA LYS A 277 -96.98 3.84 -85.16
C LYS A 277 -97.07 5.16 -85.92
N GLU A 278 -96.15 6.09 -85.66
CA GLU A 278 -96.08 7.36 -86.38
C GLU A 278 -95.75 7.13 -87.86
N ALA A 279 -94.80 6.25 -88.17
CA ALA A 279 -94.50 5.84 -89.54
C ALA A 279 -95.71 5.19 -90.25
N ASP A 280 -96.44 4.30 -89.57
CA ASP A 280 -97.66 3.68 -90.10
C ASP A 280 -98.76 4.73 -90.40
N LEU A 281 -98.93 5.71 -89.50
CA LEU A 281 -99.87 6.81 -89.68
C LEU A 281 -99.46 7.76 -90.81
N GLU A 282 -98.16 8.05 -90.96
CA GLU A 282 -97.64 8.82 -92.08
C GLU A 282 -97.89 8.12 -93.42
N GLU A 283 -97.68 6.80 -93.49
CA GLU A 283 -97.98 6.02 -94.70
C GLU A 283 -99.48 6.03 -95.04
N ALA A 284 -100.35 5.88 -94.03
CA ALA A 284 -101.79 5.99 -94.21
C ALA A 284 -102.22 7.39 -94.69
N LEU A 285 -101.64 8.44 -94.11
CA LEU A 285 -101.89 9.82 -94.53
C LEU A 285 -101.44 10.08 -95.97
N ASP A 286 -100.28 9.55 -96.37
CA ASP A 286 -99.79 9.68 -97.76
C ASP A 286 -100.71 8.94 -98.76
N LYS A 287 -101.22 7.76 -98.39
CA LYS A 287 -102.25 7.05 -99.18
C LYS A 287 -103.52 7.89 -99.35
N GLU A 288 -104.05 8.44 -98.26
CA GLU A 288 -105.22 9.33 -98.31
C GLU A 288 -104.95 10.59 -99.15
N ARG A 289 -103.78 11.22 -99.01
CA ARG A 289 -103.38 12.37 -99.84
C ARG A 289 -103.34 12.00 -101.33
N LYS A 290 -102.81 10.82 -101.69
CA LYS A 290 -102.83 10.31 -103.06
C LYS A 290 -104.25 10.08 -103.55
N THR A 291 -105.12 9.50 -102.74
CA THR A 291 -106.55 9.30 -103.06
C THR A 291 -107.25 10.63 -103.28
N ILE A 292 -107.10 11.60 -102.37
CA ILE A 292 -107.64 12.96 -102.51
C ILE A 292 -107.13 13.61 -103.79
N LYS A 293 -105.82 13.51 -104.09
CA LYS A 293 -105.25 14.07 -105.32
C LYS A 293 -105.86 13.42 -106.57
N LYS A 294 -106.10 12.11 -106.54
CA LYS A 294 -106.75 11.37 -107.62
C LYS A 294 -108.19 11.80 -107.82
N LEU A 295 -108.96 11.90 -106.73
CA LEU A 295 -110.33 12.42 -106.73
C LEU A 295 -110.39 13.89 -107.20
N GLN A 296 -109.42 14.72 -106.81
CA GLN A 296 -109.32 16.11 -107.29
C GLN A 296 -109.05 16.19 -108.79
N MET A 297 -108.22 15.29 -109.35
CA MET A 297 -108.02 15.18 -110.80
C MET A 297 -109.29 14.72 -111.51
N GLU A 298 -109.96 13.68 -111.00
CA GLU A 298 -111.25 13.22 -111.54
C GLU A 298 -112.33 14.32 -111.50
N LEU A 299 -112.34 15.14 -110.45
CA LEU A 299 -113.26 16.28 -110.32
C LEU A 299 -112.90 17.46 -111.25
N GLN A 300 -111.64 17.57 -111.68
CA GLN A 300 -111.20 18.51 -112.72
C GLN A 300 -111.59 18.03 -114.12
N ASP A 301 -111.55 16.73 -114.39
CA ASP A 301 -111.97 16.14 -115.68
C ASP A 301 -113.49 16.17 -115.89
N LEU A 302 -114.27 16.40 -114.84
CA LEU A 302 -115.74 16.54 -114.84
C LEU A 302 -116.23 18.00 -115.05
N LYS A 303 -115.32 18.97 -115.24
CA LYS A 303 -115.63 20.37 -115.57
C LYS A 303 -115.29 20.69 -117.02
#